data_AF-A0A7J2TZC8-F1
#
_entry.id   AF-A0A7J2TZC8-F1
#
_cell.length_a   1.000
_cell.length_b   1.000
_cell.length_c   1.000
_cell.angle_alpha   90.00
_cell.angle_beta   90.00
_cell.angle_gamma   90.00
#
_symmetry.space_group_name_H-M   'P 1'
#
loop_
_entity.id
_entity.type
_entity.pdbx_description
1 polymer ?
#
loop_
_entity_poly.entity_id
_entity_poly.type
_entity_poly.pdbx_seq_one_letter_code
_entity_poly.pdbx_strand_id
1 'polypeptide(L)'
;MAEKAQTPPFSSEINEINRRLRMVEMKIMKIEERLTSLENLARELETDMKIIRDVYDRKIADLKEELSSMNEKIEVMSKSGEQFVNKTEFQKIKLFLDVFNPLKSSFITKEELEAKLEELKKDILRQENKI
;
A
#
# COMPACT_ATOMS: atom_id res chain seq x y z
N MET A 1 -37.66 -67.49 -59.87
CA MET A 1 -37.06 -66.15 -59.98
C MET A 1 -37.96 -65.21 -59.21
N ALA A 2 -37.52 -64.70 -58.06
CA ALA A 2 -38.35 -63.83 -57.22
C ALA A 2 -38.22 -62.38 -57.69
N GLU A 3 -39.37 -61.79 -58.00
CA GLU A 3 -39.59 -60.43 -58.46
C GLU A 3 -39.11 -59.45 -57.39
N LYS A 4 -38.07 -58.65 -57.70
CA LYS A 4 -37.63 -57.57 -56.81
C LYS A 4 -38.72 -56.49 -56.83
N ALA A 5 -39.54 -56.46 -55.78
CA ALA A 5 -40.43 -55.34 -55.51
C ALA A 5 -39.60 -54.04 -55.47
N GLN A 6 -39.76 -53.19 -56.48
CA GLN A 6 -39.22 -51.84 -56.47
C GLN A 6 -39.95 -51.06 -55.37
N THR A 7 -39.28 -50.80 -54.25
CA THR A 7 -39.76 -49.88 -53.23
C THR A 7 -40.02 -48.51 -53.88
N PRO A 8 -41.18 -47.88 -53.67
CA PRO A 8 -41.49 -46.60 -54.31
C PRO A 8 -40.49 -45.52 -53.87
N PRO A 9 -40.06 -44.62 -54.77
CA PRO A 9 -39.01 -43.61 -54.51
C PRO A 9 -39.32 -42.74 -53.29
N PHE A 10 -40.60 -42.44 -53.06
CA PHE A 10 -41.10 -41.71 -51.88
C PHE A 10 -40.68 -42.32 -50.53
N SER A 11 -40.57 -43.64 -50.43
CA SER A 11 -40.15 -44.30 -49.18
C SER A 11 -38.68 -44.04 -48.84
N SER A 12 -37.84 -43.89 -49.87
CA SER A 12 -36.40 -43.65 -49.69
C SER A 12 -36.12 -42.20 -49.26
N GLU A 13 -36.85 -41.24 -49.81
CA GLU A 13 -36.77 -39.82 -49.45
C GLU A 13 -37.26 -39.58 -48.02
N ILE A 14 -38.38 -40.20 -47.62
CA ILE A 14 -38.90 -40.12 -46.24
C ILE A 14 -37.89 -40.70 -45.24
N ASN A 15 -37.24 -41.82 -45.59
CA ASN A 15 -36.22 -42.42 -44.73
C ASN A 15 -34.99 -41.51 -44.59
N GLU A 16 -34.58 -40.82 -45.66
CA GLU A 16 -33.48 -39.86 -45.61
C GLU A 16 -33.84 -38.63 -44.77
N ILE A 17 -35.06 -38.10 -44.92
CA ILE A 17 -35.56 -37.00 -44.09
C ILE A 17 -35.58 -37.40 -42.62
N ASN A 18 -36.09 -38.60 -42.28
CA ASN A 18 -36.08 -39.11 -40.91
C ASN A 18 -34.65 -39.26 -40.35
N ARG A 19 -33.70 -39.71 -41.18
CA ARG A 19 -32.29 -39.78 -40.77
C ARG A 19 -31.72 -38.40 -40.48
N ARG A 20 -32.03 -37.41 -41.34
CA ARG A 20 -31.59 -36.02 -41.17
C ARG A 20 -32.22 -35.39 -39.93
N LEU A 21 -33.50 -35.63 -39.67
CA LEU A 21 -34.20 -35.15 -38.48
C LEU A 21 -33.55 -35.67 -37.21
N ARG A 22 -33.30 -36.98 -37.12
CA ARG A 22 -32.60 -37.58 -35.95
C ARG A 22 -31.21 -36.97 -35.73
N MET A 23 -30.45 -36.74 -36.82
CA MET A 23 -29.14 -36.10 -36.70
C MET A 23 -29.24 -34.65 -36.20
N VAL A 24 -30.29 -33.92 -36.59
CA VAL A 24 -30.54 -32.57 -36.10
C VAL A 24 -30.94 -32.60 -34.63
N GLU A 25 -31.85 -33.48 -34.22
CA GLU A 25 -32.26 -33.65 -32.82
C GLU A 25 -31.06 -33.97 -31.91
N MET A 26 -30.20 -34.91 -32.32
CA MET A 26 -28.97 -35.22 -31.57
C MET A 26 -28.02 -34.02 -31.47
N LYS A 27 -27.91 -33.21 -32.54
CA LYS A 27 -27.09 -32.00 -32.52
C LYS A 27 -27.67 -30.94 -31.58
N ILE A 28 -28.99 -30.78 -31.56
CA ILE A 28 -29.69 -29.84 -30.66
C ILE A 28 -29.44 -30.25 -29.21
N MET A 29 -29.64 -31.53 -28.86
CA MET A 29 -29.37 -32.02 -27.50
C MET A 29 -27.93 -31.73 -27.06
N LYS A 30 -26.95 -31.98 -27.93
CA LYS A 30 -25.54 -31.69 -27.64
C LYS A 30 -25.25 -30.20 -27.49
N ILE A 31 -25.98 -29.34 -28.21
CA ILE A 31 -25.85 -27.88 -28.06
C ILE A 31 -26.46 -27.44 -26.72
N GLU A 32 -27.60 -27.99 -26.34
CA GLU A 32 -28.25 -27.71 -25.05
C GLU A 32 -27.36 -28.12 -23.88
N GLU A 33 -26.77 -29.31 -23.91
CA GLU A 33 -25.81 -29.77 -22.89
C GLU A 33 -24.62 -28.81 -22.76
N ARG A 34 -24.06 -28.36 -23.89
CA ARG A 34 -22.96 -27.39 -23.90
C ARG A 34 -23.39 -26.03 -23.39
N LEU A 35 -24.60 -25.60 -23.71
CA LEU A 35 -25.16 -24.34 -23.24
C LEU A 35 -25.32 -24.36 -21.72
N THR A 36 -25.92 -25.41 -21.17
CA THR A 36 -26.05 -25.59 -19.71
C THR A 36 -24.68 -25.64 -19.01
N SER A 37 -23.69 -26.31 -19.60
CA SER A 37 -22.33 -26.31 -19.06
C SER A 37 -21.70 -24.91 -19.06
N LEU A 38 -21.88 -24.13 -20.13
CA LEU A 38 -21.37 -22.75 -20.21
C LEU A 38 -22.09 -21.83 -19.22
N GLU A 39 -23.40 -21.97 -19.05
CA GLU A 39 -24.17 -21.22 -18.07
C GLU A 39 -23.70 -21.49 -16.64
N ASN A 40 -23.42 -22.75 -16.31
CA ASN A 40 -22.89 -23.11 -15.00
C ASN A 40 -21.49 -22.50 -14.76
N LEU A 41 -20.59 -22.60 -15.75
CA LEU A 41 -19.27 -21.97 -15.67
C LEU A 41 -19.36 -20.45 -15.53
N ALA A 42 -20.30 -19.80 -16.22
CA ALA A 42 -20.53 -18.37 -16.11
C ALA A 42 -20.98 -17.97 -14.69
N ARG A 43 -21.88 -18.75 -14.07
CA ARG A 43 -22.32 -18.52 -12.68
C ARG A 43 -21.20 -18.74 -11.66
N GLU A 44 -20.36 -19.75 -11.86
CA GLU A 44 -19.19 -19.99 -11.03
C GLU A 44 -18.22 -18.81 -11.12
N LEU A 45 -17.89 -18.36 -12.33
CA LEU A 45 -17.05 -17.19 -12.56
C LEU A 45 -17.62 -15.91 -11.93
N GLU A 46 -18.93 -15.69 -12.03
CA GLU A 46 -19.59 -14.55 -11.39
C GLU A 46 -19.44 -14.59 -9.86
N THR A 47 -19.57 -15.78 -9.27
CA THR A 47 -19.42 -15.98 -7.82
C THR A 47 -17.97 -15.73 -7.39
N ASP A 48 -17.00 -16.28 -8.11
CA ASP A 48 -15.58 -16.09 -7.84
C ASP A 48 -15.18 -14.61 -7.95
N MET A 49 -15.66 -13.93 -9.00
CA MET A 49 -15.40 -12.49 -9.19
C MET A 49 -15.98 -11.65 -8.05
N LYS A 50 -17.14 -12.03 -7.53
CA LYS A 50 -17.75 -11.35 -6.38
C LYS A 50 -16.91 -11.52 -5.12
N ILE A 51 -16.44 -12.74 -4.85
CA ILE A 51 -15.56 -13.03 -3.71
C ILE A 51 -14.25 -12.23 -3.83
N ILE A 52 -13.63 -12.26 -5.02
CA ILE A 52 -12.39 -11.53 -5.29
C ILE A 52 -12.59 -10.04 -5.06
N ARG A 53 -13.69 -9.48 -5.56
CA ARG A 53 -14.05 -8.07 -5.36
C ARG A 53 -14.18 -7.74 -3.87
N ASP A 54 -14.92 -8.53 -3.10
CA ASP A 54 -15.11 -8.30 -1.66
C ASP A 54 -13.78 -8.32 -0.90
N VAL A 55 -12.84 -9.19 -1.30
CA VAL A 55 -11.49 -9.25 -0.73
C VAL A 55 -10.70 -7.98 -1.06
N TYR A 56 -10.75 -7.50 -2.31
CA TYR A 56 -10.07 -6.27 -2.70
C TYR A 56 -10.66 -5.03 -2.03
N ASP A 57 -11.98 -4.95 -1.91
CA ASP A 57 -12.66 -3.84 -1.23
C ASP A 57 -12.23 -3.75 0.24
N ARG A 58 -12.08 -4.90 0.93
CA ARG A 58 -11.52 -4.94 2.29
C ARG A 58 -10.07 -4.49 2.35
N LYS A 59 -9.20 -5.02 1.47
CA LYS A 59 -7.78 -4.62 1.42
C LYS A 59 -7.61 -3.12 1.16
N ILE A 60 -8.45 -2.54 0.30
CA ILE A 60 -8.43 -1.10 0.03
C ILE A 60 -8.86 -0.31 1.26
N ALA A 61 -9.87 -0.79 2.00
CA ALA A 61 -10.29 -0.17 3.25
C ALA A 61 -9.17 -0.19 4.30
N ASP A 62 -8.52 -1.35 4.49
CA ASP A 62 -7.40 -1.50 5.42
C ASP A 62 -6.23 -0.57 5.06
N LEU A 63 -5.83 -0.53 3.78
CA LEU A 63 -4.79 0.38 3.30
C LEU A 63 -5.12 1.85 3.54
N LYS A 64 -6.40 2.23 3.41
CA LYS A 64 -6.86 3.59 3.67
C LYS A 64 -6.74 3.95 5.15
N GLU A 65 -7.05 3.01 6.04
CA GLU A 65 -6.88 3.19 7.49
C GLU A 65 -5.40 3.32 7.87
N GLU A 66 -4.54 2.45 7.33
CA GLU A 66 -3.09 2.52 7.55
C GLU A 66 -2.50 3.84 7.07
N LEU A 67 -2.91 4.31 5.88
CA LEU A 67 -2.50 5.61 5.34
C LEU A 67 -2.98 6.77 6.22
N SER A 68 -4.20 6.70 6.75
CA SER A 68 -4.71 7.71 7.68
C SER A 68 -3.86 7.75 8.96
N SER A 69 -3.58 6.59 9.56
CA SER A 69 -2.72 6.49 10.74
C SER A 69 -1.30 7.00 10.47
N MET A 70 -0.75 6.72 9.29
CA MET A 70 0.55 7.22 8.89
C MET A 70 0.56 8.75 8.76
N ASN A 71 -0.47 9.34 8.16
CA ASN A 71 -0.61 10.79 8.06
C ASN A 71 -0.71 11.46 9.44
N GLU A 72 -1.47 10.89 10.37
CA GLU A 72 -1.55 11.39 11.75
C GLU A 72 -0.19 11.36 12.43
N LYS A 73 0.58 10.27 12.28
CA LYS A 73 1.94 10.17 12.83
C LYS A 73 2.88 11.21 12.22
N ILE A 74 2.79 11.44 10.90
CA ILE A 74 3.57 12.48 10.21
C ILE A 74 3.22 13.87 10.78
N GLU A 75 1.94 14.16 10.99
CA GLU A 75 1.50 15.44 11.56
C GLU A 75 2.05 15.64 12.99
N VAL A 76 2.00 14.60 13.83
CA VAL A 76 2.57 14.63 15.19
C VAL A 76 4.09 14.82 15.14
N MET A 77 4.79 14.15 14.23
CA MET A 77 6.23 14.33 14.04
C MET A 77 6.56 15.75 13.58
N SER A 78 5.79 16.32 12.65
CA SER A 78 5.97 17.69 12.17
C SER A 78 5.82 18.70 13.31
N LYS A 79 4.74 18.60 14.09
CA LYS A 79 4.50 19.47 15.26
C LYS A 79 5.61 19.35 16.31
N SER A 80 6.08 18.12 16.57
CA SER A 80 7.18 17.88 17.50
C SER A 80 8.50 18.45 17.00
N GLY A 81 8.77 18.36 15.69
CA GLY A 81 9.93 18.97 15.04
C GLY A 81 9.93 20.48 15.16
N GLU A 82 8.80 21.15 14.85
CA GLU A 82 8.65 22.60 15.01
C GLU A 82 8.90 23.06 16.45
N GLN A 83 8.32 22.35 17.43
CA GLN A 83 8.54 22.65 18.84
C GLN A 83 10.01 22.48 19.26
N PHE A 84 10.70 21.46 18.74
CA PHE A 84 12.11 21.22 19.00
C PHE A 84 13.00 22.31 18.41
N VAL A 85 12.73 22.72 17.16
CA VAL A 85 13.43 23.82 16.49
C VAL A 85 13.25 25.12 17.28
N ASN A 86 12.00 25.47 17.64
CA ASN A 86 11.71 26.67 18.43
C ASN A 86 12.42 26.67 19.80
N LYS A 87 12.44 25.53 20.51
CA LYS A 87 13.17 25.40 21.79
C LYS A 87 14.68 25.63 21.60
N THR A 88 15.25 25.08 20.53
CA THR A 88 16.68 25.22 20.23
C THR A 88 17.04 26.65 19.87
N GLU A 89 16.22 27.31 19.06
CA GLU A 89 16.39 28.73 18.72
C GLU A 89 16.27 29.62 19.95
N PHE A 90 15.29 29.36 20.82
CA PHE A 90 15.13 30.11 22.07
C PHE A 90 16.33 29.93 23.00
N GLN A 91 16.90 28.72 23.10
CA GLN A 91 18.11 28.48 23.88
C GLN A 91 19.32 29.25 23.31
N LYS A 92 19.47 29.32 21.99
CA LYS A 92 20.53 30.12 21.33
C LYS A 92 20.35 31.62 21.59
N ILE A 93 19.12 32.13 21.50
CA ILE A 93 18.79 33.53 21.81
C ILE A 93 19.09 33.82 23.29
N LYS A 94 18.71 32.92 24.20
CA LYS A 94 19.01 33.05 25.63
C LYS A 94 20.52 33.09 25.87
N LEU A 95 21.29 32.20 25.24
CA LEU A 95 22.75 32.18 25.36
C LEU A 95 23.35 33.50 24.84
N PHE A 96 22.88 33.99 23.70
CA PHE A 96 23.34 35.26 23.14
C PHE A 96 23.02 36.43 24.06
N LEU A 97 21.80 36.48 24.62
CA LEU A 97 21.39 37.49 25.59
C LEU A 97 22.23 37.41 26.87
N ASP A 98 22.51 36.22 27.39
CA ASP A 98 23.34 36.05 28.59
C ASP A 98 24.79 36.50 28.34
N VAL A 99 25.34 36.29 27.14
CA VAL A 99 26.68 36.76 26.73
C VAL A 99 26.72 38.29 26.58
N PHE A 100 25.69 38.88 25.97
CA PHE A 100 25.66 40.32 25.68
C PHE A 100 25.06 41.17 26.79
N ASN A 101 24.48 40.57 27.85
CA ASN A 101 23.84 41.32 28.92
C ASN A 101 24.88 42.17 29.68
N PRO A 102 24.87 43.50 29.51
CA PRO A 102 25.86 44.37 30.16
C PRO A 102 25.67 44.43 31.69
N LEU A 103 24.54 43.94 32.22
CA LEU A 103 24.27 43.84 33.65
C LEU A 103 24.89 42.60 34.31
N LYS A 104 25.25 41.58 33.52
CA LYS A 104 25.98 40.37 33.98
C LYS A 104 27.41 40.28 33.46
N SER A 105 27.71 40.99 32.37
CA SER A 105 29.05 41.10 31.82
C SER A 105 29.94 41.92 32.75
N SER A 106 30.87 41.27 33.43
CA SER A 106 32.03 41.97 33.97
C SER A 106 32.90 42.38 32.77
N PHE A 107 33.06 43.67 32.53
CA PHE A 107 34.01 44.15 31.54
C PHE A 107 35.41 43.88 32.08
N ILE A 108 36.12 42.97 31.42
CA ILE A 108 37.47 42.56 31.78
C ILE A 108 38.42 43.19 30.76
N THR A 109 39.50 43.80 31.24
CA THR A 109 40.56 44.30 30.36
C THR A 109 41.37 43.14 29.77
N LYS A 110 42.10 43.38 28.67
CA LYS A 110 42.89 42.34 27.98
C LYS A 110 43.91 41.69 28.91
N GLU A 111 44.50 42.48 29.80
CA GLU A 111 45.49 42.07 30.80
C GLU A 111 44.87 41.17 31.88
N GLU A 112 43.67 41.50 32.37
CA GLU A 112 42.94 40.70 33.36
C GLU A 112 42.42 39.37 32.76
N LEU A 113 42.11 39.33 31.46
CA LEU A 113 41.73 38.10 30.76
C LEU A 113 42.92 37.14 30.62
N GLU A 114 44.08 37.66 30.24
CA GLU A 114 45.33 36.89 30.15
C GLU A 114 45.75 36.34 31.51
N ALA A 115 45.62 37.14 32.58
CA ALA A 115 45.89 36.71 33.94
C ALA A 115 44.98 35.55 34.39
N LYS A 116 43.66 35.65 34.14
CA LYS A 116 42.70 34.57 34.47
C LYS A 116 42.93 33.30 33.66
N LEU A 117 43.33 33.42 32.39
CA LEU A 117 43.67 32.28 31.54
C LEU A 117 44.91 31.52 32.03
N GLU A 118 45.94 32.25 32.48
CA GLU A 118 47.15 31.64 33.06
C GLU A 118 46.88 30.97 34.42
N GLU A 119 45.99 31.54 35.22
CA GLU A 119 45.54 30.94 36.49
C GLU A 119 44.77 29.62 36.24
N LEU A 120 43.86 29.61 35.28
CA LEU A 120 43.12 28.41 34.84
C LEU A 120 44.04 27.31 34.31
N LYS A 121 45.04 27.65 33.49
CA LYS A 121 46.05 26.68 33.03
C LYS A 121 46.80 26.05 34.19
N LYS A 122 47.21 26.85 35.18
CA LYS A 122 47.91 26.35 36.37
C LYS A 122 47.01 25.45 37.22
N ASP A 123 45.73 25.75 37.34
CA ASP A 123 44.80 24.92 38.11
C ASP A 123 44.47 23.60 37.43
N ILE A 124 44.34 23.58 36.10
CA ILE A 124 44.21 22.34 35.31
C ILE A 124 45.47 21.48 35.46
N LEU A 125 46.65 22.08 35.32
CA LEU A 125 47.94 21.40 35.55
C LEU A 125 48.09 20.89 36.98
N ARG A 126 47.53 21.58 37.98
CA ARG A 126 47.52 21.12 39.39
C ARG A 126 46.54 19.97 39.63
N GLN A 127 45.45 19.89 38.88
CA GLN A 127 44.51 18.78 38.95
C GLN A 127 45.06 17.53 38.24
N GLU A 128 45.75 17.69 37.11
CA GLU A 128 46.43 16.58 36.42
C GLU A 128 47.64 16.03 37.20
N ASN A 129 48.36 16.89 37.94
CA ASN A 129 49.48 16.47 38.80
C ASN A 129 49.07 16.01 40.22
N LYS A 130 47.75 15.91 40.50
CA LYS A 130 47.21 15.39 41.77
C LYS A 130 46.71 13.94 41.67
N ILE A 131 47.08 13.23 40.60
CA ILE A 131 46.92 11.77 40.45
C ILE A 131 48.21 11.09 40.87
#